data_AF-A0A7W8KGG8-F1
#
_entry.id   AF-A0A7W8KGG8-F1
#
_cell.length_a   1.000
_cell.length_b   1.000
_cell.length_c   1.000
_cell.angle_alpha   90.00
_cell.angle_beta   90.00
_cell.angle_gamma   90.00
#
_symmetry.space_group_name_H-M   'P 1'
#
loop_
_entity.id
_entity.type
_entity.pdbx_description
1 polymer ?
#
loop_
_entity_poly.entity_id
_entity_poly.type
_entity_poly.pdbx_seq_one_letter_code
_entity_poly.pdbx_strand_id
1 'polypeptide(L)'
;MADSVRRGRKLAEQEVLAQAHQTLNLIVERKGASLSRLRHELLRLRAVVRRLPTRIRWLDDVEPQPADDTLRGTIGPQWPELGFYDGDTHHPDITESTESVGDAIDDLVDIAGDIQKALLLRASTGAITSITSSGT
;
A
#
# COMPACT_ATOMS: atom_id res chain seq x y z
N MET A 1 -17.34 2.63 29.82
CA MET A 1 -16.48 1.68 29.04
C MET A 1 -16.59 1.87 27.53
N ALA A 2 -17.78 2.03 26.94
CA ALA A 2 -17.97 2.17 25.48
C ALA A 2 -17.16 3.32 24.82
N ASP A 3 -17.06 4.49 25.47
CA ASP A 3 -16.32 5.64 24.94
C ASP A 3 -14.80 5.48 24.91
N SER A 4 -14.24 4.63 25.78
CA SER A 4 -12.80 4.37 25.80
C SER A 4 -12.39 3.42 24.67
N VAL A 5 -13.24 2.42 24.40
CA VAL A 5 -13.09 1.49 23.27
C VAL A 5 -13.25 2.23 21.94
N ARG A 6 -14.24 3.12 21.83
CA ARG A 6 -14.47 3.92 20.61
C ARG A 6 -13.31 4.86 20.32
N ARG A 7 -12.74 5.51 21.35
CA ARG A 7 -11.55 6.36 21.23
C ARG A 7 -10.31 5.57 20.84
N GLY A 8 -10.06 4.41 21.48
CA GLY A 8 -8.93 3.55 21.15
C GLY A 8 -8.97 3.08 19.69
N ARG A 9 -10.15 2.71 19.18
CA ARG A 9 -10.32 2.33 17.76
C ARG A 9 -10.04 3.48 16.79
N LYS A 10 -10.50 4.69 17.12
CA LYS A 10 -10.27 5.89 16.29
C LYS A 10 -8.78 6.28 16.22
N LEU A 11 -8.05 6.15 17.33
CA LEU A 11 -6.62 6.42 17.38
C LEU A 11 -5.81 5.41 16.57
N ALA A 12 -6.11 4.11 16.70
CA ALA A 12 -5.45 3.06 15.93
C ALA A 12 -5.67 3.25 14.41
N GLU A 13 -6.89 3.62 14.02
CA GLU A 13 -7.22 3.91 12.63
C GLU A 13 -6.48 5.14 12.08
N GLN A 14 -6.36 6.22 12.87
CA GLN A 14 -5.58 7.39 12.49
C GLN A 14 -4.08 7.06 12.33
N GLU A 15 -3.52 6.22 13.20
CA GLU A 15 -2.14 5.74 13.11
C GLU A 15 -1.92 4.97 11.79
N VAL A 16 -2.82 4.05 11.43
CA VAL A 16 -2.72 3.31 10.17
C VAL A 16 -2.79 4.25 8.97
N LEU A 17 -3.76 5.17 8.95
CA LEU A 17 -3.92 6.10 7.83
C LEU A 17 -2.72 7.02 7.67
N ALA A 18 -2.17 7.55 8.77
CA ALA A 18 -0.97 8.37 8.72
C ALA A 18 0.22 7.59 8.17
N GLN A 19 0.43 6.35 8.64
CA GLN A 19 1.51 5.50 8.16
C GLN A 19 1.32 5.10 6.69
N ALA A 20 0.09 4.86 6.24
CA ALA A 20 -0.23 4.55 4.85
C ALA A 20 0.12 5.73 3.93
N HIS A 21 -0.32 6.95 4.24
CA HIS A 21 0.05 8.15 3.47
C HIS A 21 1.57 8.37 3.43
N GLN A 22 2.24 8.22 4.58
CA GLN A 22 3.68 8.39 4.66
C GLN A 22 4.42 7.36 3.80
N THR A 23 3.98 6.11 3.82
CA THR A 23 4.58 5.03 3.03
C THR A 23 4.34 5.25 1.54
N LEU A 24 3.11 5.59 1.14
CA LEU A 24 2.78 5.89 -0.25
C LEU A 24 3.62 7.04 -0.80
N ASN A 25 3.70 8.16 -0.07
CA ASN A 25 4.50 9.31 -0.49
C ASN A 25 5.98 8.95 -0.62
N LEU A 26 6.51 8.12 0.28
CA LEU A 26 7.89 7.67 0.19
C LEU A 26 8.12 6.84 -1.07
N ILE A 27 7.24 5.88 -1.36
CA ILE A 27 7.33 5.01 -2.54
C ILE A 27 7.29 5.84 -3.83
N VAL A 28 6.35 6.77 -3.92
CA VAL A 28 6.08 7.54 -5.15
C VAL A 28 7.07 8.69 -5.37
N GLU A 29 7.50 9.38 -4.31
CA GLU A 29 8.27 10.61 -4.47
C GLU A 29 9.76 10.47 -4.14
N ARG A 30 10.19 9.42 -3.42
CA ARG A 30 11.53 9.16 -2.82
C ARG A 30 12.17 10.31 -2.05
N LYS A 31 12.30 11.51 -2.64
CA LYS A 31 12.88 12.74 -2.07
C LYS A 31 14.26 12.51 -1.47
N GLY A 32 15.10 11.76 -2.19
CA GLY A 32 16.45 11.40 -1.78
C GLY A 32 16.54 10.37 -0.65
N ALA A 33 15.44 9.72 -0.27
CA ALA A 33 15.47 8.65 0.72
C ALA A 33 16.29 7.44 0.25
N SER A 34 16.87 6.73 1.21
CA SER A 34 17.64 5.51 0.98
C SER A 34 16.76 4.26 1.01
N LEU A 35 17.28 3.14 0.47
CA LEU A 35 16.64 1.83 0.59
C LEU A 35 16.41 1.41 2.05
N SER A 36 17.35 1.75 2.95
CA SER A 36 17.18 1.51 4.38
C SER A 36 15.98 2.26 4.96
N ARG A 37 15.73 3.49 4.47
CA ARG A 37 14.56 4.28 4.87
C ARG A 37 13.27 3.66 4.34
N LEU A 38 13.25 3.23 3.07
CA LEU A 38 12.13 2.49 2.47
C LEU A 38 11.79 1.23 3.27
N ARG A 39 12.79 0.37 3.52
CA ARG A 39 12.64 -0.86 4.30
C ARG A 39 12.04 -0.58 5.69
N HIS A 40 12.54 0.45 6.37
CA HIS A 40 12.04 0.81 7.70
C HIS A 40 10.57 1.24 7.67
N GLU A 41 10.17 2.02 6.67
CA GLU A 41 8.78 2.44 6.51
C GLU A 41 7.86 1.28 6.15
N LEU A 42 8.27 0.36 5.28
CA LEU A 42 7.50 -0.86 4.96
C LEU A 42 7.32 -1.74 6.21
N LEU A 43 8.36 -1.89 7.05
CA LEU A 43 8.26 -2.62 8.32
C LEU A 43 7.29 -1.95 9.29
N ARG A 44 7.27 -0.61 9.35
CA ARG A 44 6.31 0.15 10.16
C ARG A 44 4.88 -0.02 9.66
N LEU A 45 4.67 0.10 8.34
CA LEU A 45 3.37 -0.13 7.73
C LEU A 45 2.85 -1.53 8.07
N ARG A 46 3.67 -2.56 7.89
CA ARG A 46 3.32 -3.93 8.28
C ARG A 46 2.96 -4.03 9.76
N ALA A 47 3.73 -3.40 10.64
CA ALA A 47 3.51 -3.45 12.08
C ALA A 47 2.21 -2.76 12.52
N VAL A 48 1.80 -1.67 11.87
CA VAL A 48 0.51 -1.01 12.17
C VAL A 48 -0.66 -1.79 11.57
N VAL A 49 -0.55 -2.28 10.33
CA VAL A 49 -1.61 -3.03 9.64
C VAL A 49 -1.90 -4.36 10.36
N ARG A 50 -0.87 -5.05 10.87
CA ARG A 50 -1.05 -6.30 11.63
C ARG A 50 -1.83 -6.14 12.94
N ARG A 51 -1.98 -4.91 13.44
CA ARG A 51 -2.81 -4.62 14.62
C ARG A 51 -4.29 -4.47 14.28
N LEU A 52 -4.63 -4.37 13.00
CA LEU A 52 -6.02 -4.29 12.55
C LEU A 52 -6.70 -5.67 12.66
N PRO A 53 -8.01 -5.70 12.97
CA PRO A 53 -8.76 -6.95 12.94
C PRO A 53 -8.78 -7.54 11.52
N THR A 54 -8.38 -8.81 11.40
CA THR A 54 -8.15 -9.54 10.13
C THR A 54 -9.41 -9.82 9.28
N ARG A 55 -10.58 -9.25 9.63
CA ARG A 55 -11.86 -9.52 8.96
C ARG A 55 -12.23 -8.47 7.92
N ILE A 56 -11.25 -7.97 7.16
CA ILE A 56 -11.51 -7.03 6.07
C ILE A 56 -11.59 -7.86 4.79
N ARG A 57 -12.76 -7.84 4.12
CA ARG A 57 -12.88 -8.30 2.74
C ARG A 57 -12.73 -7.08 1.84
N TRP A 58 -11.89 -7.19 0.82
CA TRP A 58 -11.84 -6.20 -0.25
C TRP A 58 -13.17 -6.25 -1.01
N LEU A 59 -13.68 -5.08 -1.38
CA LEU A 59 -14.79 -4.99 -2.31
C LEU A 59 -14.21 -5.17 -3.71
N ASP A 60 -14.65 -6.21 -4.40
CA ASP A 60 -14.18 -6.57 -5.74
C ASP A 60 -14.51 -5.46 -6.77
N ASP A 61 -15.55 -4.66 -6.52
CA ASP A 61 -16.13 -3.68 -7.45
C ASP A 61 -15.51 -2.27 -7.40
N VAL A 62 -14.36 -2.09 -6.74
CA VAL A 62 -13.72 -0.76 -6.63
C VAL A 62 -12.70 -0.63 -7.75
N GLU A 63 -13.13 -0.02 -8.86
CA GLU A 63 -12.34 0.26 -10.06
C GLU A 63 -12.23 1.79 -10.33
N PRO A 64 -11.12 2.30 -10.93
CA PRO A 64 -9.90 1.58 -11.29
C PRO A 64 -8.70 1.95 -10.41
N GLN A 65 -7.84 0.96 -10.20
CA GLN A 65 -6.42 1.20 -9.92
C GLN A 65 -5.86 2.11 -11.02
N PRO A 66 -4.87 2.99 -10.75
CA PRO A 66 -4.06 3.49 -11.86
C PRO A 66 -3.56 2.26 -12.63
N ALA A 67 -3.64 2.28 -13.97
CA ALA A 67 -3.07 1.19 -14.75
C ALA A 67 -1.66 0.92 -14.24
N ASP A 68 -1.33 -0.34 -13.95
CA ASP A 68 -0.07 -0.73 -13.28
C ASP A 68 1.15 -0.13 -13.99
N ASP A 69 1.08 0.00 -15.32
CA ASP A 69 2.09 0.66 -16.16
C ASP A 69 2.35 2.14 -15.79
N THR A 70 1.31 2.89 -15.38
CA THR A 70 1.43 4.29 -14.97
C THR A 70 2.10 4.43 -13.61
N LEU A 71 1.74 3.58 -12.65
CA LEU A 71 2.40 3.54 -11.35
C LEU A 71 3.85 3.06 -11.48
N ARG A 72 4.08 2.02 -12.29
CA ARG A 72 5.42 1.50 -12.59
C ARG A 72 6.31 2.56 -13.25
N GLY A 73 5.78 3.30 -14.23
CA GLY A 73 6.48 4.43 -14.86
C GLY A 73 6.80 5.58 -13.90
N THR A 74 6.05 5.71 -12.81
CA THR A 74 6.30 6.72 -11.75
C THR A 74 7.31 6.21 -10.72
N ILE A 75 7.15 4.98 -10.24
CA ILE A 75 7.93 4.40 -9.13
C ILE A 75 9.29 3.91 -9.60
N GLY A 76 9.38 3.24 -10.76
CA GLY A 76 10.61 2.66 -11.29
C GLY A 76 11.79 3.66 -11.33
N PRO A 77 11.62 4.84 -11.95
CA PRO A 77 12.68 5.87 -11.98
C PRO A 77 13.10 6.40 -10.60
N GLN A 78 12.23 6.28 -9.58
CA GLN A 78 12.56 6.70 -8.22
C GLN A 78 13.48 5.68 -7.54
N TRP A 79 13.42 4.41 -7.89
CA TRP A 79 14.18 3.35 -7.22
C TRP A 79 15.02 2.53 -8.21
N PRO A 80 15.96 3.14 -8.95
CA PRO A 80 16.77 2.45 -9.96
C PRO A 80 17.66 1.34 -9.38
N GLU A 81 17.87 1.33 -8.06
CA GLU A 81 18.61 0.27 -7.36
C GLU A 81 17.76 -0.98 -7.11
N LEU A 82 16.44 -0.90 -7.28
CA LEU A 82 15.53 -2.03 -7.22
C LEU A 82 15.35 -2.59 -8.63
N GLY A 83 15.47 -3.91 -8.74
CA GLY A 83 15.28 -4.62 -10.00
C GLY A 83 14.82 -6.04 -9.69
N PHE A 84 15.05 -6.95 -10.64
CA PHE A 84 14.72 -8.35 -10.46
C PHE A 84 15.36 -8.91 -9.19
N TYR A 85 14.62 -9.78 -8.52
CA TYR A 85 15.17 -10.58 -7.44
C TYR A 85 16.37 -11.36 -7.99
N ASP A 86 17.50 -11.29 -7.29
CA ASP A 86 18.70 -12.03 -7.67
C ASP A 86 18.39 -13.52 -7.60
N GLY A 87 18.07 -14.08 -8.77
CA GLY A 87 17.68 -15.45 -8.97
C GLY A 87 18.92 -16.33 -9.06
N ASP A 88 19.76 -16.35 -8.02
CA ASP A 88 20.88 -17.30 -7.90
C ASP A 88 20.40 -18.78 -7.83
N THR A 89 19.13 -19.02 -8.12
CA THR A 89 18.66 -20.22 -8.82
C THR A 89 19.12 -20.18 -10.30
N HIS A 90 20.43 -20.22 -10.54
CA HIS A 90 20.97 -20.70 -11.80
C HIS A 90 20.65 -22.21 -11.91
N HIS A 91 19.38 -22.55 -12.11
CA HIS A 91 19.00 -23.86 -12.59
C HIS A 91 19.17 -23.83 -14.12
N PRO A 92 20.03 -24.67 -14.71
CA PRO A 92 20.34 -24.65 -16.14
C PRO A 92 19.15 -25.00 -17.06
N ASP A 93 17.95 -25.21 -16.49
CA ASP A 93 16.73 -25.61 -17.21
C ASP A 93 15.71 -24.47 -17.36
N ILE A 94 15.95 -23.27 -16.83
CA ILE A 94 15.04 -22.13 -17.05
C ILE A 94 15.41 -21.44 -18.37
N THR A 95 15.01 -22.07 -19.47
CA THR A 95 15.04 -21.48 -20.83
C THR A 95 13.70 -20.83 -21.21
N GLU A 96 12.77 -20.72 -20.26
CA GLU A 96 11.45 -20.12 -20.48
C GLU A 96 11.38 -18.72 -19.88
N SER A 97 10.81 -17.82 -20.68
CA SER A 97 10.55 -16.41 -20.44
C SER A 97 10.36 -16.04 -18.96
N THR A 98 11.24 -15.19 -18.43
CA THR A 98 11.10 -14.58 -17.09
C THR A 98 10.01 -13.50 -17.04
N GLU A 99 9.16 -13.36 -18.07
CA GLU A 99 8.08 -12.37 -18.15
C GLU A 99 7.04 -12.49 -17.03
N SER A 100 7.06 -13.59 -16.25
CA SER A 100 6.18 -13.80 -15.08
C SER A 100 6.90 -13.74 -13.73
N VAL A 101 8.21 -13.46 -13.69
CA VAL A 101 8.93 -13.20 -12.43
C VAL A 101 8.86 -11.71 -12.16
N GLY A 102 7.94 -11.30 -11.28
CA GLY A 102 7.86 -9.92 -10.82
C GLY A 102 9.15 -9.45 -10.16
N ASP A 103 9.46 -8.17 -10.28
CA ASP A 103 10.62 -7.54 -9.66
C ASP A 103 10.27 -6.75 -8.40
N ALA A 104 11.27 -6.26 -7.68
CA ALA A 104 11.03 -5.46 -6.48
C ALA A 104 10.28 -4.14 -6.77
N ILE A 105 10.21 -3.69 -8.04
CA ILE A 105 9.39 -2.55 -8.44
C ILE A 105 7.92 -2.97 -8.57
N ASP A 106 7.61 -4.15 -9.11
CA ASP A 106 6.25 -4.69 -9.18
C ASP A 106 5.63 -4.76 -7.78
N ASP A 107 6.36 -5.29 -6.80
CA ASP A 107 5.88 -5.33 -5.41
C ASP A 107 5.62 -3.94 -4.83
N LEU A 108 6.43 -2.93 -5.18
CA LEU A 108 6.18 -1.55 -4.75
C LEU A 108 4.97 -0.93 -5.45
N VAL A 109 4.73 -1.28 -6.71
CA VAL A 109 3.55 -0.86 -7.48
C VAL A 109 2.29 -1.43 -6.84
N ASP A 110 2.28 -2.73 -6.54
CA ASP A 110 1.16 -3.41 -5.88
C ASP A 110 0.86 -2.80 -4.50
N ILE A 111 1.90 -2.63 -3.68
CA ILE A 111 1.76 -2.01 -2.35
C ILE A 111 1.23 -0.59 -2.46
N ALA A 112 1.73 0.21 -3.42
CA ALA A 112 1.27 1.58 -3.62
C ALA A 112 -0.19 1.61 -4.09
N GLY A 113 -0.57 0.74 -5.02
CA GLY A 113 -1.94 0.58 -5.52
C GLY A 113 -2.92 0.20 -4.42
N ASP A 114 -2.56 -0.78 -3.59
CA ASP A 114 -3.37 -1.22 -2.45
C ASP A 114 -3.55 -0.12 -1.40
N ILE A 115 -2.49 0.64 -1.12
CA ILE A 115 -2.58 1.78 -0.21
C ILE A 115 -3.50 2.87 -0.79
N GLN A 116 -3.34 3.22 -2.07
CA GLN A 116 -4.21 4.21 -2.73
C GLN A 116 -5.68 3.78 -2.67
N LYS A 117 -5.97 2.52 -2.98
CA LYS A 117 -7.32 1.94 -2.91
C LYS A 117 -7.88 2.03 -1.50
N ALA A 118 -7.11 1.65 -0.49
CA ALA A 118 -7.53 1.72 0.91
C ALA A 118 -7.84 3.16 1.36
N LEU A 119 -7.03 4.14 0.94
CA LEU A 119 -7.23 5.55 1.25
C LEU A 119 -8.47 6.13 0.54
N LEU A 120 -8.69 5.77 -0.73
CA LEU A 120 -9.88 6.16 -1.49
C LEU A 120 -11.16 5.59 -0.86
N LEU A 121 -11.16 4.30 -0.53
CA LEU A 121 -12.30 3.65 0.14
C LEU A 121 -12.65 4.35 1.46
N ARG A 122 -11.64 4.76 2.22
CA ARG A 122 -11.85 5.53 3.45
C ARG A 122 -12.48 6.90 3.17
N ALA A 123 -11.98 7.65 2.20
CA ALA A 123 -12.52 8.96 1.84
C ALA A 123 -13.99 8.85 1.41
N SER A 124 -14.31 7.86 0.56
CA SER A 124 -15.66 7.61 0.07
C SER A 124 -16.62 7.17 1.18
N THR A 125 -16.16 6.35 2.14
CA THR A 125 -16.99 5.94 3.30
C THR A 125 -17.28 7.10 4.26
N GLY A 126 -16.33 8.04 4.40
CA GLY A 126 -16.52 9.27 5.18
C GLY A 126 -17.60 10.18 4.59
N ALA A 127 -17.69 10.25 3.26
CA ALA A 127 -18.72 11.03 2.57
C ALA A 127 -20.14 10.45 2.74
N ILE A 128 -20.27 9.12 2.69
CA ILE A 128 -21.57 8.44 2.82
C ILE A 128 -22.18 8.63 4.23
N THR A 129 -21.35 8.70 5.27
CA THR A 129 -21.83 8.85 6.65
C THR A 129 -22.38 10.26 6.96
N SER A 130 -21.91 11.29 6.23
CA SER A 130 -22.37 12.68 6.39
C SER A 130 -23.73 12.97 5.73
N ILE A 131 -24.18 12.11 4.81
CA ILE A 131 -25.46 12.31 4.10
C ILE A 131 -26.63 11.79 4.95
N THR A 132 -26.40 10.81 5.82
CA THR A 132 -27.44 10.19 6.65
C THR A 132 -27.74 10.91 7.98
N SER A 133 -26.98 11.95 8.35
CA SER A 133 -27.17 12.68 9.62
C SER A 133 -28.00 13.97 9.52
N SER A 134 -28.57 14.27 8.35
CA SER A 134 -29.39 15.48 8.12
C SER A 134 -30.87 15.15 7.89
N GLY A 135 -31.44 14.30 8.75
CA GLY A 135 -32.84 13.86 8.62
C GLY A 135 -33.47 13.49 9.94
N THR A 136 -33.74 14.49 10.77
CA THR A 136 -34.91 14.57 11.68
C THR A 136 -35.26 16.02 11.91
#